data_AF-A0A6J4X049-F1
#
_entry.id   AF-A0A6J4X049-F1
#
_cell.length_a   1.000
_cell.length_b   1.000
_cell.length_c   1.000
_cell.angle_alpha   90.00
_cell.angle_beta   90.00
_cell.angle_gamma   90.00
#
_symmetry.space_group_name_H-M   'P 1'
#
loop_
_entity.id
_entity.type
_entity.pdbx_description
1 polymer ?
#
loop_
_entity_poly.entity_id
_entity_poly.type
_entity_poly.pdbx_seq_one_letter_code
_entity_poly.pdbx_strand_id
1 'polypeptide(L)' 'MSEFGEKLKSLRTDRDLTVKEVCQQAGIPQSRLSELERGVRLPTPGQISNLEGYYDVAPGGLVDLDQLK' A
#
# COMPACT_ATOMS: atom_id res chain seq x y z
N MET A 1 -4.50 -13.68 -3.67
CA MET A 1 -4.27 -12.57 -2.72
C MET A 1 -2.98 -11.94 -3.17
N SER A 2 -2.94 -10.63 -3.40
CA SER A 2 -1.68 -9.97 -3.77
C SER A 2 -0.84 -9.79 -2.51
N GLU A 3 0.41 -10.22 -2.52
CA GLU A 3 1.33 -10.05 -1.39
C GLU A 3 1.49 -8.57 -1.00
N PHE A 4 1.39 -7.67 -2.00
CA PHE A 4 1.31 -6.23 -1.80
C PHE A 4 0.14 -5.82 -0.88
N GLY A 5 -1.08 -6.31 -1.16
CA GLY A 5 -2.28 -5.91 -0.43
C GLY A 5 -2.24 -6.39 1.02
N GLU A 6 -1.75 -7.61 1.24
CA GLU A 6 -1.57 -8.18 2.58
C GLU A 6 -0.52 -7.42 3.39
N LYS A 7 0.61 -7.06 2.78
CA LYS A 7 1.66 -6.31 3.46
C LYS A 7 1.24 -4.89 3.78
N LEU A 8 0.50 -4.25 2.87
CA LEU A 8 -0.06 -2.92 3.11
C LEU A 8 -1.03 -2.93 4.28
N LYS A 9 -1.91 -3.95 4.34
CA LYS A 9 -2.84 -4.14 5.44
C LYS A 9 -2.09 -4.41 6.76
N SER A 10 -1.04 -5.21 6.72
CA SER A 10 -0.21 -5.53 7.90
C SER A 10 0.50 -4.27 8.42
N LEU A 11 1.17 -3.50 7.57
CA LEU A 11 1.81 -2.23 7.93
C LEU A 11 0.82 -1.24 8.54
N ARG A 12 -0.41 -1.20 8.00
CA ARG A 12 -1.47 -0.36 8.53
C ARG A 12 -1.90 -0.82 9.93
N THR A 13 -2.14 -2.12 10.13
CA THR A 13 -2.55 -2.66 11.43
C THR A 13 -1.44 -2.60 12.47
N ASP A 14 -0.19 -2.80 12.08
CA ASP A 14 0.98 -2.75 12.98
C ASP A 14 1.23 -1.34 13.54
N ARG A 15 0.73 -0.32 12.84
CA ARG A 15 0.81 1.08 13.25
C ARG A 15 -0.52 1.61 13.84
N ASP A 16 -1.49 0.74 14.08
CA ASP A 16 -2.85 1.10 14.53
C ASP A 16 -3.53 2.19 13.67
N LEU A 17 -3.22 2.21 12.36
CA LEU A 17 -3.73 3.20 11.43
C LEU A 17 -5.06 2.77 10.81
N THR A 18 -5.94 3.73 10.63
CA THR A 18 -7.16 3.56 9.85
C THR A 18 -6.89 3.77 8.36
N VAL A 19 -7.70 3.15 7.51
CA VAL A 19 -7.67 3.37 6.04
C VAL A 19 -7.76 4.86 5.72
N LYS A 20 -8.57 5.62 6.48
CA LYS A 20 -8.74 7.06 6.29
C LYS A 20 -7.46 7.85 6.54
N GLU A 21 -6.72 7.52 7.59
CA GLU A 21 -5.47 8.21 7.93
C GLU A 21 -4.40 7.98 6.88
N VAL A 22 -4.21 6.72 6.48
CA VAL A 22 -3.28 6.35 5.40
C VAL A 22 -3.66 7.07 4.11
N CYS A 23 -4.95 7.11 3.77
CA CYS A 23 -5.45 7.80 2.59
C CYS A 23 -5.18 9.31 2.61
N GLN A 24 -5.37 9.96 3.76
CA GLN A 24 -5.11 11.40 3.89
C GLN A 24 -3.62 11.72 3.76
N GLN A 25 -2.75 10.88 4.31
CA GLN A 25 -1.30 11.11 4.30
C GLN A 25 -0.66 10.71 2.96
N ALA A 26 -1.01 9.54 2.42
CA ALA A 26 -0.50 9.07 1.13
C ALA A 26 -1.16 9.74 -0.08
N GLY A 27 -2.22 10.54 0.12
CA GLY A 27 -2.96 11.21 -0.95
C GLY A 27 -3.70 10.22 -1.87
N ILE A 28 -4.16 9.09 -1.32
CA ILE A 28 -4.82 8.02 -2.08
C ILE A 28 -6.29 7.95 -1.66
N PRO A 29 -7.25 7.78 -2.59
CA PRO A 29 -8.66 7.61 -2.23
C PRO A 29 -8.91 6.34 -1.39
N GLN A 30 -9.87 6.38 -0.47
CA GLN A 30 -10.20 5.21 0.39
C GLN A 30 -10.63 3.98 -0.39
N SER A 31 -11.44 4.17 -1.44
CA SER A 31 -11.86 3.08 -2.33
C SER A 31 -10.65 2.41 -2.97
N ARG A 32 -9.68 3.22 -3.41
CA ARG A 32 -8.42 2.78 -4.00
C ARG A 32 -7.58 1.98 -3.00
N LEU A 33 -7.34 2.52 -1.81
CA LEU A 33 -6.57 1.83 -0.77
C LEU A 33 -7.23 0.48 -0.43
N SER A 34 -8.55 0.45 -0.32
CA SER A 34 -9.30 -0.78 -0.07
C SER A 34 -9.21 -1.79 -1.23
N GLU A 35 -9.23 -1.34 -2.48
CA GLU A 35 -9.01 -2.21 -3.66
C GLU A 35 -7.60 -2.79 -3.67
N LEU A 36 -6.60 -2.00 -3.29
CA LEU A 36 -5.20 -2.41 -3.18
C LEU A 36 -5.00 -3.46 -2.07
N GLU A 37 -5.51 -3.20 -0.85
CA GLU A 37 -5.42 -4.15 0.27
C GLU A 37 -6.11 -5.48 -0.03
N ARG A 38 -7.17 -5.47 -0.84
CA ARG A 38 -7.89 -6.68 -1.26
C ARG A 38 -7.25 -7.38 -2.48
N GLY A 39 -6.23 -6.78 -3.10
CA GLY A 39 -5.65 -7.27 -4.35
C GLY A 39 -6.60 -7.27 -5.54
N VAL A 40 -7.65 -6.46 -5.49
CA VAL A 40 -8.62 -6.28 -6.60
C VAL A 40 -8.00 -5.44 -7.71
N ARG A 41 -7.09 -4.53 -7.34
CA ARG A 41 -6.43 -3.62 -8.26
C ARG A 41 -4.94 -3.59 -7.99
N LEU A 42 -4.15 -3.44 -9.07
CA LEU A 42 -2.72 -3.21 -8.96
C LEU A 42 -2.44 -1.73 -8.67
N PRO A 43 -1.48 -1.42 -7.78
CA PRO A 43 -1.06 -0.06 -7.51
C PRO A 43 -0.32 0.53 -8.71
N THR A 44 -0.45 1.83 -8.92
CA THR A 44 0.38 2.55 -9.89
C THR A 44 1.73 2.93 -9.25
N PRO A 45 2.78 3.17 -10.06
CA PRO A 45 4.09 3.58 -9.53
C PRO A 45 4.02 4.80 -8.59
N GLY A 46 3.20 5.80 -8.90
CA GLY A 46 3.02 6.96 -8.02
C GLY A 46 2.36 6.62 -6.68
N GLN A 47 1.45 5.65 -6.65
CA GLN A 47 0.81 5.20 -5.40
C GLN A 47 1.78 4.42 -4.53
N ILE A 48 2.61 3.58 -5.17
CA ILE A 48 3.70 2.86 -4.51
C ILE A 48 4.62 3.87 -3.83
N SER A 49 5.16 4.85 -4.58
CA SER A 49 6.09 5.83 -4.00
C SER A 49 5.47 6.66 -2.86
N ASN A 50 4.18 7.03 -2.97
CA ASN A 50 3.49 7.74 -1.90
C ASN A 50 3.35 6.88 -0.63
N LEU A 51 3.01 5.59 -0.79
CA LEU A 51 2.89 4.66 0.33
C LEU A 51 4.25 4.34 0.92
N GLU A 52 5.27 4.13 0.10
CA GLU A 52 6.65 3.90 0.54
C GLU A 52 7.18 5.09 1.34
N GLY A 53 7.00 6.32 0.83
CA GLY A 53 7.36 7.53 1.56
C GLY A 53 6.58 7.71 2.86
N TYR A 54 5.31 7.32 2.89
CA TYR A 54 4.49 7.38 4.11
C TYR A 54 4.92 6.34 5.16
N TYR A 55 5.20 5.11 4.71
CA TYR A 55 5.60 4.02 5.60
C TYR A 55 7.10 4.01 5.90
N ASP A 56 7.89 4.95 5.39
CA ASP A 56 9.35 4.97 5.49
C ASP A 56 9.97 3.64 5.00
N VAL A 57 9.40 3.10 3.92
CA VAL A 57 9.87 1.88 3.26
C VAL A 57 10.75 2.29 2.08
N ALA A 58 11.86 1.57 1.88
CA ALA A 58 12.73 1.81 0.74
C ALA A 58 11.96 1.70 -0.59
N PRO A 59 12.29 2.50 -1.62
CA PRO A 59 11.67 2.40 -2.93
C PRO A 59 11.80 0.98 -3.50
N GLY A 60 10.69 0.39 -3.93
CA GLY A 60 10.64 -1.01 -4.35
C GLY A 60 10.29 -1.99 -3.23
N GLY A 61 10.47 -1.63 -1.96
CA GLY A 61 10.29 -2.56 -0.83
C GLY A 61 8.85 -3.02 -0.58
N LEU A 62 7.86 -2.28 -1.10
CA LEU A 62 6.46 -2.75 -1.11
C LEU A 62 6.15 -3.65 -2.31
N VAL A 63 6.88 -3.50 -3.42
CA VAL A 63 6.59 -4.13 -4.73
C VAL A 63 7.49 -5.33 -5.04
N ASP A 64 8.68 -5.40 -4.44
CA ASP A 64 9.72 -6.44 -4.61
C ASP A 64 9.26 -7.85 -4.22
N LEU A 65 8.03 -7.99 -3.72
CA LEU A 65 7.46 -9.28 -3.39
C LEU A 65 6.80 -10.00 -4.58
N ASP A 66 6.54 -9.32 -5.71
CA ASP A 66 5.78 -9.96 -6.82
C ASP A 66 6.25 -9.61 -8.25
N GLN A 67 7.38 -8.93 -8.43
CA GLN A 67 7.88 -8.57 -9.77
C GLN A 67 9.18 -9.28 -10.15
N LEU A 68 9.17 -10.61 -10.15
CA LEU A 68 10.05 -11.42 -10.99
C LEU A 68 9.35 -12.75 -11.36
N LYS A 69 8.31 -12.66 -12.19
CA LYS A 69 7.98 -13.71 -13.17
C LYS A 69 7.47 -13.10 -14.47
#